data_AF-A0A8T7FIP4-F1
#
_entry.id   AF-A0A8T7FIP4-F1
#
_cell.length_a   1.000
_cell.length_b   1.000
_cell.length_c   1.000
_cell.angle_alpha   90.00
_cell.angle_beta   90.00
_cell.angle_gamma   90.00
#
_symmetry.space_group_name_H-M   'P 1'
#
loop_
_entity.id
_entity.type
_entity.pdbx_description
1 polymer ?
#
loop_
_entity_poly.entity_id
_entity_poly.type
_entity_poly.pdbx_seq_one_letter_code
_entity_poly.pdbx_strand_id
1 'polypeptide(L)'
;MHQSHYKSYVFHSLNNDNFPSISKLPLLTSGQVGHGITQAFTSGQDVPYKAVTTVLKASIDRITMLQEIQEDEKMPKSYEFFGIVFSIIVIDGSLFECNIANNEEISLNKVGYSKIQWKNRLPTSIYPEVYIVTKEYLGNFLNLVNETTNRLIENFIKGQ
;
A
#
# COMPACT_ATOMS: atom_id res chain seq x y z
N MET A 1 -20.78 -9.93 24.35
CA MET A 1 -20.12 -8.99 23.42
C MET A 1 -18.96 -9.74 22.78
N HIS A 2 -19.19 -10.40 21.65
CA HIS A 2 -18.15 -11.17 20.96
C HIS A 2 -17.32 -10.23 20.10
N GLN A 3 -16.03 -10.08 20.44
CA GLN A 3 -15.04 -9.48 19.54
C GLN A 3 -14.79 -10.48 18.42
N SER A 4 -15.38 -10.26 17.26
CA SER A 4 -15.00 -10.96 16.04
C SER A 4 -13.70 -10.36 15.51
N HIS A 5 -12.61 -11.10 15.68
CA HIS A 5 -11.30 -10.77 15.13
C HIS A 5 -11.31 -10.92 13.60
N TYR A 6 -11.68 -9.87 12.87
CA TYR A 6 -11.51 -9.84 11.41
C TYR A 6 -10.27 -9.04 11.03
N LYS A 7 -9.39 -9.66 10.24
CA LYS A 7 -8.12 -9.07 9.81
C LYS A 7 -8.33 -8.29 8.51
N SER A 8 -8.65 -7.00 8.62
CA SER A 8 -8.42 -6.08 7.51
C SER A 8 -6.93 -5.83 7.40
N TYR A 9 -6.31 -6.39 6.36
CA TYR A 9 -4.90 -6.14 6.08
C TYR A 9 -4.78 -4.86 5.26
N VAL A 10 -4.61 -3.72 5.94
CA VAL A 10 -3.76 -2.69 5.35
C VAL A 10 -2.36 -3.31 5.36
N PHE A 11 -1.69 -3.41 4.21
CA PHE A 11 -0.42 -4.15 4.11
C PHE A 11 0.69 -3.44 4.90
N HIS A 12 0.72 -3.71 6.20
CA HIS A 12 1.91 -3.65 7.01
C HIS A 12 1.83 -4.81 8.00
N SER A 13 2.80 -5.71 7.90
CA SER A 13 2.92 -6.98 8.63
C SER A 13 2.14 -8.18 8.04
N LEU A 14 2.49 -8.59 6.83
CA LEU A 14 2.95 -9.97 6.75
C LEU A 14 4.37 -9.96 7.34
N ASN A 15 4.45 -10.06 8.67
CA ASN A 15 5.71 -10.37 9.33
C ASN A 15 6.24 -11.63 8.65
N ASN A 16 7.50 -11.55 8.20
CA ASN A 16 8.16 -12.45 7.26
C ASN A 16 8.11 -13.96 7.60
N ASP A 17 7.61 -14.35 8.78
CA ASP A 17 7.78 -15.69 9.33
C ASP A 17 6.69 -16.68 8.89
N ASN A 18 5.51 -16.23 8.44
CA ASN A 18 4.40 -17.14 8.09
C ASN A 18 4.19 -17.33 6.58
N PHE A 19 4.68 -16.42 5.73
CA PHE A 19 4.49 -16.50 4.27
C PHE A 19 5.71 -15.98 3.47
N PRO A 20 6.84 -16.71 3.48
CA PRO A 20 8.09 -16.28 2.84
C PRO A 20 8.01 -16.14 1.30
N SER A 21 6.97 -16.68 0.65
CA SER A 21 6.71 -16.49 -0.79
C SER A 21 6.13 -15.11 -1.11
N ILE A 22 5.40 -14.50 -0.18
CA ILE A 22 4.62 -13.28 -0.40
C ILE A 22 5.48 -12.02 -0.23
N SER A 23 6.50 -12.05 0.62
CA SER A 23 7.43 -10.92 0.82
C SER A 23 8.32 -10.61 -0.39
N LYS A 24 8.35 -11.51 -1.38
CA LYS A 24 9.02 -11.32 -2.67
C LYS A 24 8.12 -10.70 -3.74
N LEU A 25 6.84 -10.43 -3.45
CA LEU A 25 5.95 -9.80 -4.42
C LEU A 25 6.39 -8.36 -4.68
N PRO A 26 6.42 -7.89 -5.95
CA PRO A 26 7.02 -6.60 -6.30
C PRO A 26 6.51 -5.42 -5.47
N LEU A 27 5.22 -5.39 -5.16
CA LEU A 27 4.59 -4.33 -4.38
C LEU A 27 4.73 -4.49 -2.86
N LEU A 28 5.07 -5.69 -2.37
CA LEU A 28 5.19 -6.01 -0.94
C LEU A 28 6.64 -6.13 -0.46
N THR A 29 7.60 -6.11 -1.38
CA THR A 29 9.02 -6.04 -1.00
C THR A 29 9.28 -4.79 -0.19
N SER A 30 10.17 -4.90 0.80
CA SER A 30 10.75 -3.75 1.49
C SER A 30 11.68 -2.99 0.54
N GLY A 31 11.12 -2.36 -0.50
CA GLY A 31 11.85 -1.42 -1.36
C GLY A 31 12.41 -0.27 -0.52
N GLN A 32 13.47 0.36 -1.02
CA GLN A 32 14.10 1.49 -0.36
C GLN A 32 13.09 2.63 -0.19
N VAL A 33 12.72 2.88 1.07
CA VAL A 33 11.80 3.96 1.46
C VAL A 33 12.59 5.26 1.44
N GLY A 34 12.81 5.84 0.27
CA GLY A 34 13.83 6.87 0.14
C GLY A 34 13.48 7.96 -0.85
N HIS A 35 12.45 8.77 -0.61
CA HIS A 35 12.16 9.89 -1.52
C HIS A 35 11.90 11.16 -0.73
N GLY A 36 12.54 12.27 -1.15
CA GLY A 36 12.64 13.58 -0.52
C GLY A 36 11.32 14.36 -0.37
N ILE A 37 10.27 13.68 0.05
CA ILE A 37 8.97 14.24 0.36
C ILE A 37 8.93 14.70 1.82
N THR A 38 9.91 14.31 2.64
CA THR A 38 10.09 14.84 4.01
C THR A 38 10.15 16.37 4.03
N GLN A 39 10.72 17.04 3.02
CA GLN A 39 10.70 18.50 2.92
C GLN A 39 9.29 19.05 2.61
N ALA A 40 8.46 18.28 1.90
CA ALA A 40 7.09 18.64 1.53
C ALA A 40 6.01 18.10 2.49
N PHE A 41 6.41 17.66 3.70
CA PHE A 41 5.52 17.31 4.80
C PHE A 41 5.78 18.16 6.04
N THR A 42 6.42 19.32 5.88
CA THR A 42 6.88 20.16 7.01
C THR A 42 5.76 21.02 7.57
N SER A 43 4.82 21.49 6.76
CA SER A 43 3.77 22.43 7.21
C SER A 43 2.40 21.78 7.46
N GLY A 44 2.19 20.55 6.98
CA GLY A 44 0.87 19.89 6.97
C GLY A 44 -0.15 20.53 6.01
N GLN A 45 0.19 21.62 5.33
CA GLN A 45 -0.62 22.28 4.31
C GLN A 45 -0.11 22.04 2.89
N ASP A 46 1.02 21.37 2.77
CA ASP A 46 1.71 21.12 1.51
C ASP A 46 0.91 20.15 0.63
N VAL A 47 1.01 20.33 -0.69
CA VAL A 47 0.29 19.52 -1.69
C VAL A 47 0.55 18.01 -1.50
N PRO A 48 1.79 17.54 -1.26
CA PRO A 48 2.04 16.12 -1.03
C PRO A 48 1.40 15.61 0.27
N TYR A 49 1.43 16.39 1.35
CA TYR A 49 0.74 16.05 2.62
C TYR A 49 -0.75 15.83 2.40
N LYS A 50 -1.40 16.76 1.69
CA LYS A 50 -2.83 16.67 1.36
C LYS A 50 -3.13 15.48 0.47
N ALA A 51 -2.33 15.23 -0.56
CA ALA A 51 -2.50 14.10 -1.46
C ALA A 51 -2.43 12.76 -0.71
N VAL A 52 -1.41 12.57 0.12
CA VAL A 52 -1.24 11.37 0.95
C VAL A 52 -2.39 11.22 1.95
N THR A 53 -2.76 12.28 2.65
CA THR A 53 -3.87 12.23 3.62
C THR A 53 -5.19 11.86 2.93
N THR A 54 -5.47 12.44 1.76
CA THR A 54 -6.70 12.18 1.01
C THR A 54 -6.77 10.74 0.50
N VAL A 55 -5.70 10.21 -0.10
CA VAL A 55 -5.71 8.83 -0.62
C VAL A 55 -5.83 7.81 0.52
N LEU A 56 -5.24 8.10 1.68
CA LEU A 56 -5.34 7.23 2.85
C LEU A 56 -6.75 7.25 3.45
N LYS A 57 -7.40 8.42 3.54
CA LYS A 57 -8.80 8.50 3.96
C LYS A 57 -9.72 7.74 3.03
N ALA A 58 -9.59 7.93 1.71
CA ALA A 58 -10.36 7.18 0.73
C ALA A 58 -10.15 5.67 0.84
N SER A 59 -8.92 5.24 1.14
CA SER A 59 -8.60 3.83 1.36
C SER A 59 -9.22 3.28 2.63
N ILE A 60 -9.21 4.05 3.73
CA ILE A 60 -9.91 3.68 4.97
C ILE A 60 -11.41 3.58 4.72
N ASP A 61 -12.02 4.59 4.10
CA ASP A 61 -13.46 4.59 3.80
C ASP A 61 -13.83 3.35 2.99
N ARG A 62 -13.00 2.97 2.01
CA ARG A 62 -13.21 1.76 1.21
C ARG A 62 -13.13 0.48 2.04
N ILE A 63 -12.17 0.40 2.96
CA ILE A 63 -12.04 -0.74 3.88
C ILE A 63 -13.26 -0.82 4.80
N THR A 64 -13.69 0.30 5.37
CA THR A 64 -14.88 0.37 6.23
C THR A 64 -16.13 -0.07 5.48
N MET A 65 -16.35 0.39 4.25
CA MET A 65 -17.48 -0.08 3.43
C MET A 65 -17.44 -1.60 3.20
N LEU A 66 -16.25 -2.18 2.98
CA LEU A 66 -16.11 -3.63 2.80
C LEU A 66 -16.43 -4.39 4.10
N GLN A 67 -16.05 -3.84 5.25
CA GLN A 67 -16.39 -4.40 6.55
C GLN A 67 -17.90 -4.33 6.82
N GLU A 68 -18.54 -3.20 6.54
CA GLU A 68 -20.00 -3.03 6.70
C GLU A 68 -20.78 -4.01 5.82
N ILE A 69 -20.35 -4.24 4.58
CA ILE A 69 -20.97 -5.26 3.70
C ILE A 69 -20.85 -6.66 4.30
N GLN A 70 -19.72 -6.98 4.93
CA GLN A 70 -19.51 -8.27 5.58
C GLN A 70 -20.35 -8.44 6.86
N GLU A 71 -20.63 -7.34 7.55
CA GLU A 71 -21.45 -7.31 8.77
C GLU A 71 -22.96 -7.27 8.49
N ASP A 72 -23.39 -7.02 7.24
CA ASP A 72 -24.81 -7.03 6.87
C ASP A 72 -25.42 -8.42 7.15
N GLU A 73 -26.39 -8.46 8.06
CA GLU A 73 -27.10 -9.69 8.47
C GLU A 73 -27.80 -10.41 7.31
N LYS A 74 -28.03 -9.72 6.19
CA LYS A 74 -28.61 -10.29 4.96
C LYS A 74 -27.59 -11.04 4.11
N MET A 75 -26.30 -10.88 4.35
CA MET A 75 -25.26 -11.65 3.65
C MET A 75 -25.21 -13.09 4.18
N PRO A 76 -25.20 -14.10 3.29
CA PRO A 76 -25.05 -15.47 3.73
C PRO A 76 -23.67 -15.65 4.39
N LYS A 77 -23.63 -16.14 5.63
CA LYS A 77 -22.40 -16.36 6.42
C LYS A 77 -21.36 -17.28 5.74
N SER A 78 -21.73 -17.95 4.66
CA SER A 78 -20.84 -18.78 3.83
C SER A 78 -19.96 -17.98 2.86
N TYR A 79 -20.20 -16.67 2.69
CA TYR A 79 -19.39 -15.83 1.83
C TYR A 79 -18.39 -15.02 2.67
N GLU A 80 -17.16 -15.51 2.77
CA GLU A 80 -16.03 -14.69 3.19
C GLU A 80 -15.47 -13.94 1.98
N PHE A 81 -15.38 -12.61 2.07
CA PHE A 81 -14.70 -11.78 1.08
C PHE A 81 -13.45 -11.17 1.70
N PHE A 82 -12.37 -11.14 0.94
CA PHE A 82 -11.18 -10.39 1.29
C PHE A 82 -11.11 -9.15 0.37
N GLY A 83 -10.81 -8.01 0.98
CA GLY A 83 -10.55 -6.76 0.28
C GLY A 83 -9.06 -6.45 0.27
N ILE A 84 -8.51 -6.15 -0.90
CA ILE A 84 -7.15 -5.62 -1.02
C ILE A 84 -7.26 -4.19 -1.56
N VAL A 85 -6.74 -3.22 -0.81
CA VAL A 85 -6.79 -1.81 -1.17
C VAL A 85 -5.36 -1.29 -1.33
N PHE A 86 -5.07 -0.73 -2.51
CA PHE A 86 -3.80 -0.07 -2.81
C PHE A 86 -3.99 1.44 -2.84
N SER A 87 -3.26 2.16 -1.98
CA SER A 87 -3.27 3.63 -1.99
C SER A 87 -2.35 4.15 -3.08
N ILE A 88 -2.91 4.72 -4.16
CA ILE A 88 -2.13 5.16 -5.32
C ILE A 88 -2.33 6.65 -5.56
N ILE A 89 -1.23 7.40 -5.67
CA ILE A 89 -1.18 8.78 -6.14
C ILE A 89 -0.57 8.77 -7.53
N VAL A 90 -1.30 9.29 -8.52
CA VAL A 90 -0.78 9.44 -9.87
C VAL A 90 -0.28 10.86 -10.06
N ILE A 91 0.94 11.01 -10.59
CA ILE A 91 1.52 12.32 -10.91
C ILE A 91 1.77 12.49 -12.40
N ASP A 92 1.57 13.71 -12.88
CA ASP A 92 1.98 14.13 -14.23
C ASP A 92 3.37 14.78 -14.13
N GLY A 93 4.40 13.92 -14.10
CA GLY A 93 5.79 14.32 -13.85
C GLY A 93 6.73 13.12 -13.82
N SER A 94 8.02 13.39 -13.63
CA SER A 94 9.04 12.35 -13.48
C SER A 94 9.33 12.06 -12.00
N LEU A 95 9.52 10.78 -11.68
CA LEU A 95 10.04 10.34 -10.37
C LEU A 95 11.49 9.91 -10.53
N PHE A 96 12.28 10.16 -9.49
CA PHE A 96 13.69 9.76 -9.44
C PHE A 96 14.01 9.13 -8.10
N GLU A 97 14.78 8.05 -8.15
CA GLU A 97 15.40 7.39 -7.00
C GLU A 97 16.85 7.83 -6.85
N CYS A 98 17.19 8.37 -5.67
CA CYS A 98 18.56 8.77 -5.34
C CYS A 98 19.17 7.76 -4.37
N ASN A 99 20.26 7.14 -4.78
CA ASN A 99 20.99 6.16 -3.98
C ASN A 99 22.42 6.62 -3.79
N ILE A 100 22.88 6.60 -2.54
CA ILE A 100 24.29 6.80 -2.20
C ILE A 100 24.89 5.40 -2.03
N ALA A 101 25.79 5.02 -2.94
CA ALA A 101 26.49 3.75 -2.87
C ALA A 101 27.57 3.78 -1.77
N ASN A 102 28.06 2.60 -1.37
CA ASN A 102 29.08 2.47 -0.31
C ASN A 102 30.42 3.16 -0.64
N ASN A 103 30.65 3.51 -1.90
CA ASN A 103 31.79 4.28 -2.38
C ASN A 103 31.52 5.81 -2.40
N GLU A 104 30.45 6.26 -1.72
CA GLU A 104 29.98 7.65 -1.68
C GLU A 104 29.50 8.20 -3.04
N GLU A 105 29.34 7.33 -4.05
CA GLU A 105 28.84 7.72 -5.36
C GLU A 105 27.32 7.91 -5.32
N ILE A 106 26.87 9.07 -5.77
CA ILE A 106 25.45 9.41 -5.86
C ILE A 106 24.95 8.97 -7.24
N SER A 107 23.97 8.06 -7.24
CA SER A 107 23.24 7.66 -8.45
C SER A 107 21.81 8.18 -8.39
N LEU A 108 21.36 8.77 -9.50
CA LEU A 108 19.99 9.26 -9.65
C LEU A 108 19.34 8.50 -10.82
N ASN A 109 18.33 7.70 -10.54
CA ASN A 109 17.67 6.84 -11.52
C ASN A 109 16.23 7.31 -11.72
N LYS A 110 15.80 7.53 -12.97
CA LYS A 110 14.38 7.79 -13.25
C LYS A 110 13.59 6.50 -13.00
N VAL A 111 12.49 6.59 -12.25
CA VAL A 111 11.63 5.46 -11.90
C VAL A 111 10.17 5.71 -12.31
N GLY A 112 9.42 4.63 -12.54
CA GLY A 112 8.00 4.69 -12.92
C GLY A 112 7.05 4.79 -11.72
N TYR A 113 7.48 4.29 -10.57
CA TYR A 113 6.75 4.44 -9.32
C TYR A 113 7.71 4.45 -8.13
N SER A 114 7.21 4.87 -6.98
CA SER A 114 7.89 4.91 -5.70
C SER A 114 6.89 4.61 -4.58
N LYS A 115 7.36 4.32 -3.37
CA LYS A 115 6.52 4.08 -2.21
C LYS A 115 6.89 4.95 -1.01
N ILE A 116 5.87 5.43 -0.30
CA ILE A 116 5.99 6.15 0.97
C ILE A 116 5.39 5.28 2.07
N GLN A 117 6.14 5.10 3.15
CA GLN A 117 5.60 4.58 4.39
C GLN A 117 5.06 5.74 5.23
N TRP A 118 3.74 5.80 5.42
CA TRP A 118 3.13 6.88 6.18
C TRP A 118 3.21 6.59 7.69
N LYS A 119 3.97 7.40 8.41
CA LYS A 119 4.21 7.20 9.85
C LYS A 119 3.17 7.87 10.76
N ASN A 120 2.29 8.71 10.23
CA ASN A 120 1.30 9.38 11.07
C ASN A 120 0.22 8.38 11.50
N ARG A 121 -0.24 8.48 12.76
CA ARG A 121 -1.20 7.54 13.33
C ARG A 121 -2.54 7.69 12.63
N LEU A 122 -2.91 6.67 11.88
CA LEU A 122 -4.31 6.44 11.52
C LEU A 122 -4.99 5.69 12.66
N PRO A 123 -6.35 5.67 12.69
CA PRO A 123 -7.10 4.87 13.67
C PRO A 123 -6.74 3.37 13.64
N THR A 124 -6.13 2.91 12.55
CA THR A 124 -5.64 1.55 12.34
C THR A 124 -4.23 1.40 12.91
N SER A 125 -3.91 0.27 13.57
CA SER A 125 -2.58 -0.05 14.13
C SER A 125 -1.49 -0.33 13.07
N ILE A 126 -1.70 0.13 11.83
CA ILE A 126 -0.95 -0.23 10.64
C ILE A 126 -0.45 1.06 9.99
N TYR A 127 0.84 1.14 9.67
CA TYR A 127 1.42 2.22 8.87
C TYR A 127 1.18 1.93 7.39
N PRO A 128 0.26 2.64 6.70
CA PRO A 128 -0.07 2.32 5.32
C PRO A 128 1.07 2.70 4.38
N GLU A 129 1.23 1.90 3.34
CA GLU A 129 2.05 2.24 2.18
C GLU A 129 1.22 3.03 1.16
N VAL A 130 1.80 4.10 0.63
CA VAL A 130 1.25 4.88 -0.47
C VAL A 130 2.19 4.81 -1.65
N TYR A 131 1.68 4.36 -2.79
CA TYR A 131 2.43 4.30 -4.03
C TYR A 131 2.25 5.62 -4.78
N ILE A 132 3.36 6.22 -5.21
CA ILE A 132 3.35 7.34 -6.15
C ILE A 132 3.75 6.77 -7.51
N VAL A 133 2.92 7.00 -8.52
CA VAL A 133 3.07 6.40 -9.84
C VAL A 133 3.07 7.51 -10.88
N THR A 134 4.02 7.49 -11.81
CA THR A 134 3.98 8.42 -12.93
C THR A 134 2.83 8.03 -13.87
N LYS A 135 2.17 9.02 -14.46
CA LYS A 135 1.09 8.81 -15.42
C LYS A 135 1.50 7.90 -16.59
N GLU A 136 2.74 8.03 -17.06
CA GLU A 136 3.32 7.18 -18.13
C GLU A 136 3.46 5.71 -17.70
N TYR A 137 3.67 5.43 -16.41
CA TYR A 137 3.88 4.08 -15.90
C TYR A 137 2.61 3.42 -15.33
N LEU A 138 1.50 4.15 -15.24
CA LEU A 138 0.27 3.68 -14.60
C LEU A 138 -0.23 2.33 -15.16
N GLY A 139 -0.20 2.15 -16.48
CA GLY A 139 -0.62 0.88 -17.10
C GLY A 139 0.21 -0.32 -16.63
N ASN A 140 1.53 -0.16 -16.57
CA ASN A 140 2.44 -1.19 -16.05
C ASN A 140 2.23 -1.41 -14.56
N PHE A 141 2.00 -0.35 -13.79
CA PHE A 141 1.72 -0.44 -12.37
C PHE A 141 0.44 -1.23 -12.07
N LEU A 142 -0.63 -1.02 -12.85
CA LEU A 142 -1.87 -1.80 -12.70
C LEU A 142 -1.66 -3.28 -12.99
N ASN A 143 -0.77 -3.63 -13.93
CA ASN A 143 -0.39 -5.03 -14.15
C ASN A 143 0.32 -5.62 -12.92
N LEU A 144 1.21 -4.87 -12.27
CA LEU A 144 1.84 -5.29 -11.01
C LEU A 144 0.83 -5.47 -9.87
N VAL A 145 -0.17 -4.59 -9.78
CA VAL A 145 -1.27 -4.70 -8.81
C VAL A 145 -2.05 -5.98 -9.05
N ASN A 146 -2.41 -6.28 -10.30
CA ASN A 146 -3.14 -7.49 -10.67
C ASN A 146 -2.32 -8.76 -10.37
N GLU A 147 -1.04 -8.78 -10.75
CA GLU A 147 -0.14 -9.90 -10.45
C GLU A 147 -0.01 -10.13 -8.93
N THR A 148 0.23 -9.06 -8.18
CA THR A 148 0.37 -9.11 -6.72
C THR A 148 -0.92 -9.62 -6.08
N THR A 149 -2.07 -9.10 -6.52
CA THR A 149 -3.40 -9.49 -6.05
C THR A 149 -3.65 -10.96 -6.32
N ASN A 150 -3.46 -11.44 -7.55
CA ASN A 150 -3.68 -12.84 -7.90
C ASN A 150 -2.82 -13.78 -7.05
N ARG A 151 -1.54 -13.43 -6.85
CA ARG A 151 -0.65 -14.24 -6.01
C ARG A 151 -1.04 -14.20 -4.54
N LEU A 152 -1.51 -13.06 -4.02
CA LEU A 152 -2.05 -12.99 -2.66
C LEU A 152 -3.23 -13.93 -2.51
N ILE A 153 -4.18 -13.86 -3.43
CA ILE A 153 -5.37 -14.72 -3.46
C ILE A 153 -4.98 -16.19 -3.46
N GLU A 154 -4.07 -16.60 -4.35
CA GLU A 154 -3.61 -17.98 -4.42
C GLU A 154 -2.96 -18.46 -3.11
N ASN A 155 -2.14 -17.62 -2.47
CA ASN A 155 -1.49 -18.01 -1.21
C ASN A 155 -2.48 -18.02 -0.04
N PHE A 156 -3.47 -17.12 -0.01
CA PHE A 156 -4.53 -17.13 0.99
C PHE A 156 -5.43 -18.36 0.85
N ILE A 157 -5.77 -18.76 -0.39
CA ILE A 157 -6.58 -19.96 -0.66
C ILE A 157 -5.80 -21.24 -0.33
N LYS A 158 -4.50 -21.31 -0.67
CA LYS A 158 -3.66 -22.49 -0.41
C LYS A 158 -3.19 -22.63 1.05
N GLY A 159 -3.30 -21.56 1.84
CA GLY A 159 -2.93 -21.53 3.26
C GLY A 159 -4.07 -21.83 4.23
N GLN A 160 -5.30 -22.03 3.71
CA GLN A 160 -6.44 -22.62 4.42
C GLN A 160 -6.51 -24.13 4.13
#